data_AF-A0A350WPV4-F1
#
_entry.id   AF-A0A350WPV4-F1
#
_cell.length_a   1.000
_cell.length_b   1.000
_cell.length_c   1.000
_cell.angle_alpha   90.00
_cell.angle_beta   90.00
_cell.angle_gamma   90.00
#
_symmetry.space_group_name_H-M   'P 1'
#
loop_
_entity.id
_entity.type
_entity.pdbx_description
1 polymer ?
#
loop_
_entity_poly.entity_id
_entity_poly.type
_entity_poly.pdbx_seq_one_letter_code
_entity_poly.pdbx_strand_id
1 'polypeptide(L)' 'KLNPDGTQMISQKTGKPMQRLVGDVNFEEAKEVAGFITPVPGGVGPMTIAMLMANTLRAAEIQEK' A
#
# COMPACT_ATOMS: atom_id res chain seq x y z
N LYS A 1 14.11 -6.35 7.11
CA LYS A 1 14.14 -6.94 8.47
C LYS A 1 15.50 -7.58 8.66
N LEU A 2 16.08 -7.51 9.85
CA LEU A 2 17.33 -8.20 10.18
C LEU A 2 17.02 -9.42 11.05
N ASN A 3 17.79 -10.48 10.84
CA ASN A 3 17.89 -11.59 11.76
C ASN A 3 18.54 -11.12 13.09
N PRO A 4 18.41 -11.88 14.19
CA PRO A 4 19.07 -11.56 15.45
C PRO A 4 20.60 -11.43 15.36
N ASP A 5 21.22 -12.07 14.36
CA ASP A 5 22.66 -12.00 14.05
C ASP A 5 23.05 -10.76 13.21
N GLY A 6 22.10 -9.87 12.91
CA GLY A 6 22.30 -8.66 12.11
C GLY A 6 22.28 -8.86 10.60
N THR A 7 22.11 -10.09 10.10
CA THR A 7 22.02 -10.36 8.66
C THR A 7 20.65 -9.98 8.10
N GLN A 8 20.57 -9.61 6.81
CA GLN A 8 19.28 -9.27 6.19
C GLN A 8 18.42 -10.53 6.02
N MET A 9 17.18 -10.47 6.52
CA MET A 9 16.22 -11.55 6.27
C MET A 9 15.88 -11.59 4.80
N ILE A 10 16.03 -12.75 4.17
CA ILE A 10 15.74 -12.96 2.75
C ILE A 10 14.37 -13.58 2.58
N SER A 11 13.58 -13.04 1.66
CA SER A 11 12.31 -13.64 1.24
C SER A 11 12.57 -14.91 0.43
N GLN A 12 12.11 -16.06 0.90
CA GLN A 12 12.25 -17.34 0.19
C GLN A 12 11.54 -17.33 -1.18
N LYS A 13 10.52 -16.49 -1.37
CA LYS A 13 9.79 -16.38 -2.65
C LYS A 13 10.54 -15.58 -3.71
N THR A 14 11.35 -14.61 -3.31
CA THR A 14 11.95 -13.63 -4.25
C THR A 14 13.48 -13.62 -4.23
N GLY A 15 14.12 -14.31 -3.27
CA GLY A 15 15.57 -14.29 -3.06
C GLY A 15 16.12 -12.91 -2.65
N LYS A 16 15.25 -11.94 -2.39
CA LYS A 16 15.61 -10.55 -2.08
C LYS A 16 15.44 -10.24 -0.59
N PRO A 17 16.15 -9.23 -0.06
CA PRO A 17 15.93 -8.75 1.30
C PRO A 17 14.47 -8.41 1.57
N MET A 18 13.99 -8.81 2.74
CA MET A 18 12.62 -8.61 3.19
C MET A 18 12.44 -7.15 3.61
N GLN A 19 11.66 -6.41 2.82
CA GLN A 19 11.36 -5.00 3.04
C GLN A 19 9.98 -4.85 3.70
N ARG A 20 9.82 -3.81 4.52
CA ARG A 20 8.51 -3.40 5.04
C ARG A 20 7.93 -2.39 4.05
N LEU A 21 6.68 -2.61 3.64
CA LEU A 21 5.94 -1.60 2.89
C LEU A 21 5.51 -0.50 3.87
N VAL A 22 6.00 0.72 3.65
CA VAL A 22 5.73 1.91 4.46
C VAL A 22 5.28 3.04 3.55
N GLY A 23 4.52 3.99 4.11
CA GLY A 23 4.11 5.20 3.40
C GLY A 23 5.07 6.36 3.68
N ASP A 24 4.76 7.52 3.12
CA ASP A 24 5.60 8.72 3.23
C ASP A 24 5.47 9.44 4.59
N VAL A 25 4.54 9.01 5.43
CA VAL A 25 4.18 9.68 6.69
C VAL A 25 4.63 8.86 7.89
N ASN A 26 5.20 9.53 8.90
CA ASN A 26 5.40 8.94 10.22
C ASN A 26 4.06 8.71 10.89
N PHE A 27 3.54 7.49 10.78
CA PHE A 27 2.18 7.16 11.18
C PHE A 27 1.92 7.38 12.68
N GLU A 28 2.87 7.05 13.56
CA GLU A 28 2.69 7.15 15.01
C GLU A 28 2.56 8.61 15.46
N GLU A 29 3.39 9.50 14.93
CA GLU A 29 3.34 10.93 15.25
C GLU A 29 2.09 11.59 14.66
N ALA A 30 1.78 11.30 13.39
CA ALA A 30 0.64 11.91 12.70
C ALA A 30 -0.71 11.46 13.28
N LYS A 31 -0.80 10.24 13.81
CA LYS A 31 -2.04 9.69 14.40
C LYS A 31 -2.52 10.47 15.61
N GLU A 32 -1.63 11.11 16.37
CA GLU A 32 -1.98 11.88 17.57
C GLU A 32 -2.70 13.20 17.25
N VAL A 33 -2.53 13.72 16.03
CA VAL A 33 -3.07 15.03 15.60
C VAL A 33 -4.15 14.89 14.52
N ALA A 34 -4.03 13.89 13.63
CA ALA A 34 -4.94 13.72 12.51
C ALA A 34 -6.32 13.20 12.96
N GLY A 35 -7.40 13.83 12.46
CA GLY A 35 -8.77 13.33 12.70
C GLY A 35 -9.05 11.98 12.01
N PHE A 36 -8.43 11.74 10.85
CA PHE A 36 -8.41 10.45 10.16
C PHE A 36 -7.06 10.26 9.46
N ILE A 37 -6.56 9.03 9.43
CA ILE A 37 -5.26 8.70 8.82
C ILE A 37 -5.35 7.37 8.06
N THR A 38 -4.79 7.32 6.85
CA THR A 38 -4.79 6.09 6.03
C THR A 38 -3.58 5.23 6.37
N PRO A 39 -3.76 3.94 6.73
CA PRO A 39 -2.64 3.05 7.03
C PRO A 39 -1.87 2.68 5.77
N VAL A 40 -0.57 2.43 5.92
CA VAL A 40 0.24 1.79 4.87
C VAL A 40 0.93 0.57 5.47
N PRO A 41 0.68 -0.64 4.91
CA PRO A 41 -0.21 -0.94 3.79
C PRO A 41 -1.71 -0.87 4.14
N GLY A 42 -2.57 -0.87 3.10
CA GLY A 42 -4.02 -1.07 3.25
C GLY A 42 -4.90 0.18 3.09
N GLY A 43 -4.30 1.36 2.96
CA GLY A 43 -5.02 2.62 2.74
C GLY A 43 -5.37 2.87 1.27
N VAL A 44 -4.66 3.78 0.61
CA VAL A 44 -5.01 4.26 -0.74
C VAL A 44 -4.83 3.19 -1.83
N GLY A 45 -3.87 2.28 -1.67
CA GLY A 45 -3.53 1.28 -2.69
C GLY A 45 -4.73 0.46 -3.22
N PRO A 46 -5.51 -0.22 -2.35
CA PRO A 46 -6.72 -0.93 -2.77
C PRO A 46 -7.75 -0.03 -3.47
N MET A 47 -7.93 1.21 -3.01
CA MET A 47 -8.87 2.16 -3.61
C MET A 47 -8.43 2.58 -5.02
N THR A 48 -7.12 2.70 -5.28
CA THR A 48 -6.62 3.00 -6.63
C THR A 48 -7.07 1.96 -7.65
N ILE A 49 -6.98 0.66 -7.30
CA ILE A 49 -7.43 -0.42 -8.18
C ILE A 49 -8.94 -0.36 -8.37
N ALA A 50 -9.70 -0.19 -7.28
CA ALA A 50 -11.16 -0.10 -7.35
C ALA A 50 -11.62 1.05 -8.25
N MET A 51 -10.99 2.22 -8.13
CA MET A 51 -11.34 3.39 -8.93
C MET A 51 -10.94 3.25 -10.40
N LEU A 52 -9.82 2.58 -10.70
CA LEU A 52 -9.48 2.24 -12.08
C LEU A 52 -10.56 1.36 -12.73
N MET A 53 -11.04 0.35 -12.00
CA MET A 53 -12.10 -0.53 -12.50
C MET A 53 -13.43 0.21 -12.66
N ALA A 54 -13.80 1.04 -11.68
CA ALA A 54 -15.02 1.85 -11.75
C ALA A 54 -15.00 2.82 -12.94
N ASN A 55 -13.86 3.48 -13.19
CA ASN A 55 -13.70 4.37 -14.33
C ASN A 55 -13.74 3.61 -15.67
N THR A 56 -13.13 2.42 -15.72
CA THR A 56 -13.18 1.55 -16.90
C THR A 56 -14.62 1.14 -17.23
N LEU A 57 -15.39 0.70 -16.22
CA LEU A 57 -16.79 0.34 -16.39
C LEU A 57 -17.61 1.52 -16.90
N ARG A 58 -17.47 2.69 -16.25
CA ARG A 58 -18.16 3.91 -16.65
C ARG A 58 -17.83 4.32 -18.10
N ALA A 59 -16.58 4.15 -18.54
CA ALA A 59 -16.18 4.45 -19.91
C ALA A 59 -16.85 3.51 -20.92
N ALA A 60 -16.95 2.21 -20.59
CA ALA A 60 -17.66 1.24 -21.42
C ALA A 60 -19.16 1.57 -21.54
N GLU A 61 -19.83 1.88 -20.43
CA GLU A 61 -21.25 2.28 -20.41
C GLU A 61 -21.54 3.56 -21.23
N ILE A 62 -20.56 4.48 -21.33
CA ILE A 62 -20.65 5.68 -22.16
C ILE A 62 -20.50 5.34 -23.64
N GLN A 63 -19.62 4.39 -23.99
CA GLN A 63 -19.39 3.98 -25.39
C GLN A 63 -20.52 3.13 -25.98
N GLU A 64 -21.28 2.44 -25.14
CA GLU A 64 -22.43 1.62 -25.58
C GLU A 64 -23.68 2.46 -25.93
N LYS A 65 -23.68 3.77 -25.64
CA LYS A 65 -24.75 4.71 -25.99
C LYS A 65 -24.45 5.45 -27.29
#